data_AF-A0A1L4CY69-F1
#
_entry.id   AF-A0A1L4CY69-F1
#
_cell.length_a   1.000
_cell.length_b   1.000
_cell.length_c   1.000
_cell.angle_alpha   90.00
_cell.angle_beta   90.00
_cell.angle_gamma   90.00
#
_symmetry.space_group_name_H-M   'P 1'
#
loop_
_entity.id
_entity.type
_entity.pdbx_description
1 polymer ?
#
loop_
_entity_poly.entity_id
_entity_poly.type
_entity_poly.pdbx_seq_one_letter_code
_entity_poly.pdbx_strand_id
1 'polypeptide(L)'
;MTDMYLKTYDLAKSKNIQIVNISISDEENKFSFFYNPQDNIRLTNKINSFQKQNNNGFIIVKSAGNHTCNLSYALKIANKMPEKNKDEFFDLYQNKSTEKILSKLLQYKEIFKAIRAHLSVFSYDNSFVNEIIVASLSASGITSSYSSIGSNLWITGIGGGDSSTLKSDGIFRLAQEEHADAPRLLTTKIFGRKFNPSITEFDENLSSEYSKNSYTTEFQGTSAAAPTVSGIIALLLQANPNLSSRDIKYILAKTANNAKILPDPLPSCIKILAKLNIFHPDFIKPWNTEWIKNKAGFYFHNFYGFGLIDASKAIEIAENYKSTFNDKPSIEYLYKSESLKKLKKISPGESLIHKINSLKNIIIEAVYVIPYIDAPRADSLAIEIQSPEMTNSIILYPGNSFIKLKKNEKKIKNMKYKLNHYKENDNNNLGSYLTNAFYGEKSGGDWSIKITNYDKKENVKLNGWKLKIIGYEE
;
A
#
# COMPACT_ATOMS: atom_id res chain seq x y z
N MET A 1 -15.21 -8.12 9.36
CA MET A 1 -14.20 -8.53 8.37
C MET A 1 -13.36 -9.69 8.89
N THR A 2 -12.81 -9.62 10.11
CA THR A 2 -12.07 -10.72 10.75
C THR A 2 -12.76 -12.07 10.64
N ASP A 3 -14.03 -12.17 11.05
CA ASP A 3 -14.78 -13.44 10.99
C ASP A 3 -14.99 -13.95 9.55
N MET A 4 -15.10 -13.04 8.57
CA MET A 4 -15.18 -13.42 7.16
C MET A 4 -13.87 -14.07 6.72
N TYR A 5 -12.71 -13.46 7.02
CA TYR A 5 -11.41 -14.04 6.71
C TYR A 5 -11.20 -15.40 7.39
N LEU A 6 -11.54 -15.52 8.67
CA LEU A 6 -11.44 -16.79 9.40
C LEU A 6 -12.27 -17.88 8.72
N LYS A 7 -13.54 -17.59 8.38
CA LYS A 7 -14.41 -18.53 7.66
C LYS A 7 -13.88 -18.89 6.27
N THR A 8 -13.36 -17.89 5.53
CA THR A 8 -12.76 -18.12 4.21
C THR A 8 -11.55 -19.05 4.32
N TYR A 9 -10.68 -18.84 5.29
CA TYR A 9 -9.49 -19.67 5.50
C TYR A 9 -9.85 -21.08 5.99
N ASP A 10 -10.86 -21.21 6.84
CA ASP A 10 -11.40 -22.53 7.24
C ASP A 10 -11.98 -23.29 6.05
N LEU A 11 -12.74 -22.61 5.19
CA LEU A 11 -13.27 -23.19 3.96
C LEU A 11 -12.13 -23.61 3.03
N ALA A 12 -11.16 -22.71 2.79
CA ALA A 12 -10.00 -22.98 1.94
C ALA A 12 -9.25 -24.23 2.42
N LYS A 13 -9.02 -24.34 3.73
CA LYS A 13 -8.41 -25.53 4.34
C LYS A 13 -9.26 -26.78 4.11
N SER A 14 -10.55 -26.74 4.44
CA SER A 14 -11.43 -27.91 4.35
C SER A 14 -11.66 -28.42 2.93
N LYS A 15 -11.44 -27.57 1.93
CA LYS A 15 -11.62 -27.88 0.51
C LYS A 15 -10.29 -28.01 -0.26
N ASN A 16 -9.15 -28.00 0.42
CA ASN A 16 -7.82 -28.04 -0.20
C ASN A 16 -7.63 -26.99 -1.30
N ILE A 17 -8.17 -25.79 -1.10
CA ILE A 17 -8.00 -24.66 -2.02
C ILE A 17 -6.55 -24.21 -1.95
N GLN A 18 -5.88 -24.09 -3.11
CA GLN A 18 -4.48 -23.69 -3.18
C GLN A 18 -4.29 -22.16 -3.17
N ILE A 19 -5.26 -21.40 -3.67
CA ILE A 19 -5.15 -19.94 -3.80
C ILE A 19 -6.42 -19.27 -3.25
N VAL A 20 -6.24 -18.32 -2.34
CA VAL A 20 -7.31 -17.47 -1.81
C VAL A 20 -7.09 -16.04 -2.30
N ASN A 21 -7.95 -15.58 -3.21
CA ASN A 21 -7.96 -14.21 -3.68
C ASN A 21 -8.87 -13.33 -2.81
N ILE A 22 -8.29 -12.30 -2.18
CA ILE A 22 -8.97 -11.33 -1.33
C ILE A 22 -8.96 -9.97 -2.02
N SER A 23 -10.00 -9.69 -2.81
CA SER A 23 -10.18 -8.40 -3.50
C SER A 23 -10.94 -7.37 -2.67
N ILE A 24 -10.73 -7.36 -1.34
CA ILE A 24 -11.36 -6.45 -0.38
C ILE A 24 -10.25 -5.73 0.39
N SER A 25 -10.38 -4.41 0.50
CA SER A 25 -9.56 -3.56 1.36
C SER A 25 -10.46 -2.83 2.37
N ASP A 26 -9.93 -2.52 3.55
CA ASP A 26 -10.59 -1.69 4.57
C ASP A 26 -11.18 -0.41 3.95
N GLU A 27 -12.39 -0.03 4.38
CA GLU A 27 -13.02 1.24 3.99
C GLU A 27 -12.16 2.44 4.42
N GLU A 28 -12.14 3.48 3.58
CA GLU A 28 -11.35 4.72 3.63
C GLU A 28 -11.11 5.39 5.01
N ASN A 29 -11.86 5.08 6.07
CA ASN A 29 -11.87 5.84 7.32
C ASN A 29 -11.71 5.03 8.61
N LYS A 30 -11.64 3.70 8.54
CA LYS A 30 -11.42 2.88 9.73
C LYS A 30 -9.91 2.75 9.90
N PHE A 31 -9.31 3.68 10.64
CA PHE A 31 -7.89 3.65 11.03
C PHE A 31 -7.58 2.43 11.93
N SER A 32 -7.66 1.24 11.36
CA SER A 32 -7.43 -0.05 12.01
C SER A 32 -5.96 -0.24 12.37
N PHE A 33 -5.05 0.51 11.72
CA PHE A 33 -3.61 0.54 12.01
C PHE A 33 -3.27 0.60 13.51
N PHE A 34 -3.99 1.43 14.28
CA PHE A 34 -3.76 1.60 15.72
C PHE A 34 -4.77 0.85 16.60
N TYR A 35 -5.76 0.17 16.02
CA TYR A 35 -6.97 -0.26 16.72
C TYR A 35 -7.50 -1.62 16.24
N ASN A 36 -6.74 -2.72 16.36
CA ASN A 36 -7.35 -4.04 16.46
C ASN A 36 -6.39 -5.18 16.92
N PRO A 37 -5.91 -5.22 18.17
CA PRO A 37 -4.95 -6.24 18.58
C PRO A 37 -5.53 -7.66 18.56
N GLN A 38 -6.75 -7.85 19.05
CA GLN A 38 -7.30 -9.19 19.26
C GLN A 38 -7.63 -9.90 17.94
N ASP A 39 -8.23 -9.19 16.99
CA ASP A 39 -8.51 -9.75 15.68
C ASP A 39 -7.25 -9.99 14.86
N ASN A 40 -6.25 -9.09 14.95
CA ASN A 40 -4.96 -9.27 14.29
C ASN A 40 -4.25 -10.53 14.82
N ILE A 41 -4.22 -10.74 16.15
CA ILE A 41 -3.63 -11.93 16.76
C ILE A 41 -4.35 -13.20 16.28
N ARG A 42 -5.70 -13.20 16.28
CA ARG A 42 -6.48 -14.37 15.82
C ARG A 42 -6.18 -14.71 14.36
N LEU A 43 -6.17 -13.71 13.47
CA LEU A 43 -5.84 -13.91 12.06
C LEU A 43 -4.39 -14.35 11.85
N THR A 44 -3.43 -13.70 12.52
CA THR A 44 -2.01 -14.06 12.46
C THR A 44 -1.80 -15.52 12.88
N ASN A 45 -2.34 -15.91 14.03
CA ASN A 45 -2.23 -17.28 14.53
C ASN A 45 -2.86 -18.28 13.55
N LYS A 46 -4.01 -17.92 12.96
CA LYS A 46 -4.69 -18.74 11.97
C LYS A 46 -3.84 -18.93 10.71
N ILE A 47 -3.37 -17.84 10.10
CA ILE A 47 -2.52 -17.88 8.90
C ILE A 47 -1.23 -18.65 9.18
N ASN A 48 -0.54 -18.37 10.29
CA ASN A 48 0.70 -19.04 10.67
C ASN A 48 0.49 -20.54 10.92
N SER A 49 -0.63 -20.94 11.52
CA SER A 49 -0.95 -22.35 11.73
C SER A 49 -1.10 -23.12 10.43
N PHE A 50 -1.58 -22.47 9.37
CA PHE A 50 -1.72 -23.08 8.05
C PHE A 50 -0.39 -23.19 7.32
N GLN A 51 0.46 -22.17 7.43
CA GLN A 51 1.75 -22.20 6.77
C GLN A 51 2.77 -23.13 7.41
N LYS A 52 2.66 -23.40 8.72
CA LYS A 52 3.54 -24.34 9.43
C LYS A 52 3.25 -25.82 9.10
N GLN A 53 2.09 -26.14 8.51
CA GLN A 53 1.74 -27.50 8.14
C GLN A 53 2.24 -27.85 6.72
N ASN A 54 3.54 -28.16 6.62
CA ASN A 54 4.20 -28.88 5.51
C ASN A 54 3.97 -28.36 4.08
N ASN A 55 4.50 -27.18 3.70
CA ASN A 55 4.61 -26.68 2.33
C ASN A 55 3.32 -26.65 1.46
N ASN A 56 2.17 -27.07 1.99
CA ASN A 56 0.86 -27.21 1.33
C ASN A 56 -0.17 -26.19 1.86
N GLY A 57 0.30 -25.10 2.47
CA GLY A 57 -0.57 -23.98 2.83
C GLY A 57 -1.09 -23.26 1.58
N PHE A 58 -2.29 -22.68 1.66
CA PHE A 58 -2.82 -21.88 0.55
C PHE A 58 -2.09 -20.54 0.43
N ILE A 59 -1.96 -20.05 -0.79
CA ILE A 59 -1.40 -18.74 -1.12
C ILE A 59 -2.48 -17.68 -1.01
N ILE A 60 -2.18 -16.58 -0.31
CA ILE A 60 -3.11 -15.46 -0.15
C ILE A 60 -2.66 -14.32 -1.06
N VAL A 61 -3.52 -13.95 -2.00
CA VAL A 61 -3.33 -12.80 -2.89
C VAL A 61 -4.35 -11.74 -2.52
N LYS A 62 -3.90 -10.53 -2.19
CA LYS A 62 -4.76 -9.50 -1.63
C LYS A 62 -4.58 -8.16 -2.32
N SER A 63 -5.68 -7.48 -2.60
CA SER A 63 -5.68 -6.12 -3.14
C SER A 63 -5.11 -5.10 -2.15
N ALA A 64 -4.21 -4.22 -2.59
CA ALA A 64 -3.60 -3.18 -1.73
C ALA A 64 -4.58 -2.08 -1.25
N GLY A 65 -5.67 -1.86 -1.98
CA GLY A 65 -6.67 -0.83 -1.74
C GLY A 65 -6.74 0.22 -2.86
N ASN A 66 -7.81 1.02 -2.85
CA ASN A 66 -8.17 1.92 -3.96
C ASN A 66 -8.13 3.41 -3.59
N HIS A 67 -7.23 3.84 -2.70
CA HIS A 67 -7.22 5.23 -2.23
C HIS A 67 -5.83 5.89 -2.18
N THR A 68 -5.06 5.95 -3.26
CA THR A 68 -3.81 6.75 -3.27
C THR A 68 -4.04 8.15 -2.71
N CYS A 69 -5.12 8.82 -3.13
CA CYS A 69 -5.63 10.04 -2.55
C CYS A 69 -7.05 9.82 -2.02
N ASN A 70 -7.17 9.68 -0.70
CA ASN A 70 -8.43 9.48 -0.01
C ASN A 70 -9.26 10.76 0.04
N LEU A 71 -10.52 10.66 -0.40
CA LEU A 71 -11.45 11.80 -0.54
C LEU A 71 -12.57 11.77 0.49
N SER A 72 -12.72 10.68 1.24
CA SER A 72 -13.84 10.45 2.15
C SER A 72 -14.16 11.63 3.06
N TYR A 73 -13.14 12.25 3.67
CA TYR A 73 -13.33 13.43 4.53
C TYR A 73 -13.60 14.71 3.74
N ALA A 74 -13.00 14.88 2.57
CA ALA A 74 -13.30 15.99 1.67
C ALA A 74 -14.77 15.95 1.23
N LEU A 75 -15.28 14.78 0.83
CA LEU A 75 -16.68 14.57 0.43
C LEU A 75 -17.65 14.88 1.57
N LYS A 76 -17.34 14.45 2.80
CA LYS A 76 -18.14 14.78 3.98
C LYS A 76 -18.20 16.29 4.24
N ILE A 77 -17.07 16.99 4.12
CA ILE A 77 -17.02 18.45 4.28
C ILE A 77 -17.81 19.14 3.15
N ALA A 78 -17.62 18.70 1.90
CA ALA A 78 -18.32 19.24 0.74
C ALA A 78 -19.85 19.09 0.86
N ASN A 79 -20.33 17.95 1.36
CA ASN A 79 -21.75 17.71 1.62
C ASN A 79 -22.35 18.59 2.74
N LYS A 80 -21.55 19.35 3.49
CA LYS A 80 -22.03 20.35 4.47
C LYS A 80 -22.01 21.78 3.90
N MET A 81 -21.66 21.96 2.63
CA MET A 81 -21.65 23.25 1.95
C MET A 81 -22.95 23.49 1.17
N PRO A 82 -23.26 24.75 0.82
CA PRO A 82 -24.32 25.06 -0.15
C PRO A 82 -24.09 24.31 -1.48
N GLU A 83 -25.15 23.88 -2.16
CA GLU A 83 -25.07 23.05 -3.39
C GLU A 83 -24.16 23.65 -4.46
N LYS A 84 -24.33 24.94 -4.78
CA LYS A 84 -23.47 25.64 -5.73
C LYS A 84 -21.97 25.48 -5.45
N ASN A 85 -21.57 25.50 -4.18
CA ASN A 85 -20.17 25.36 -3.77
C ASN A 85 -19.68 23.91 -3.86
N LYS A 86 -20.59 22.96 -3.62
CA LYS A 86 -20.33 21.53 -3.74
C LYS A 86 -20.08 21.17 -5.20
N ASP A 87 -20.95 21.59 -6.10
CA ASP A 87 -20.82 21.31 -7.55
C ASP A 87 -19.54 21.93 -8.10
N GLU A 88 -19.26 23.19 -7.78
CA GLU A 88 -18.02 23.85 -8.18
C GLU A 88 -16.76 23.13 -7.66
N PHE A 89 -16.80 22.57 -6.44
CA PHE A 89 -15.70 21.74 -5.94
C PHE A 89 -15.53 20.45 -6.76
N PHE A 90 -16.64 19.77 -7.09
CA PHE A 90 -16.58 18.56 -7.92
C PHE A 90 -16.07 18.86 -9.32
N ASP A 91 -16.53 19.95 -9.93
CA ASP A 91 -16.04 20.41 -11.22
C ASP A 91 -14.53 20.70 -11.19
N LEU A 92 -14.04 21.36 -10.14
CA LEU A 92 -12.61 21.62 -9.96
C LEU A 92 -11.78 20.36 -9.75
N TYR A 93 -12.35 19.39 -9.04
CA TYR A 93 -11.70 18.10 -8.80
C TYR A 93 -11.68 17.22 -10.05
N GLN A 94 -12.73 17.32 -10.89
CA GLN A 94 -12.94 16.49 -12.07
C GLN A 94 -12.42 17.10 -13.39
N ASN A 95 -12.27 18.42 -13.56
CA ASN A 95 -12.09 19.00 -14.91
C ASN A 95 -11.06 20.18 -15.11
N LYS A 96 -10.10 19.90 -16.00
CA LYS A 96 -9.35 20.63 -17.07
C LYS A 96 -9.10 22.17 -17.14
N SER A 97 -9.37 23.05 -16.17
CA SER A 97 -8.99 24.49 -16.32
C SER A 97 -7.80 24.87 -15.44
N THR A 98 -6.62 25.13 -16.02
CA THR A 98 -5.36 25.44 -15.32
C THR A 98 -5.27 26.84 -14.69
N GLU A 99 -5.84 27.87 -15.30
CA GLU A 99 -5.51 29.27 -14.96
C GLU A 99 -6.17 29.80 -13.67
N LYS A 100 -7.23 29.16 -13.16
CA LYS A 100 -7.94 29.59 -11.93
C LYS A 100 -7.85 28.60 -10.76
N ILE A 101 -7.09 27.51 -10.88
CA ILE A 101 -7.02 26.47 -9.83
C ILE A 101 -6.47 27.05 -8.53
N LEU A 102 -5.45 27.90 -8.57
CA LEU A 102 -4.79 28.38 -7.36
C LEU A 102 -5.69 29.33 -6.53
N SER A 103 -6.41 30.24 -7.17
CA SER A 103 -7.33 31.17 -6.50
C SER A 103 -8.54 30.42 -5.93
N LYS A 104 -9.07 29.43 -6.66
CA LYS A 104 -10.18 28.58 -6.18
C LYS A 104 -9.76 27.56 -5.12
N LEU A 105 -8.53 27.04 -5.14
CA LEU A 105 -7.98 26.17 -4.09
C LEU A 105 -8.02 26.85 -2.71
N LEU A 106 -7.77 28.17 -2.67
CA LEU A 106 -7.85 28.94 -1.42
C LEU A 106 -9.30 29.10 -0.94
N GLN A 107 -10.25 29.29 -1.86
CA GLN A 107 -11.69 29.35 -1.55
C GLN A 107 -12.19 28.05 -0.90
N TYR A 108 -11.78 26.89 -1.43
CA TYR A 108 -12.18 25.56 -0.93
C TYR A 108 -11.12 24.90 -0.04
N LYS A 109 -10.25 25.71 0.57
CA LYS A 109 -9.07 25.24 1.31
C LYS A 109 -9.37 24.17 2.35
N GLU A 110 -10.50 24.25 3.05
CA GLU A 110 -10.87 23.26 4.08
C GLU A 110 -11.24 21.89 3.48
N ILE A 111 -11.79 21.85 2.26
CA ILE A 111 -12.08 20.59 1.55
C ILE A 111 -10.77 19.98 1.06
N PHE A 112 -9.93 20.78 0.38
CA PHE A 112 -8.66 20.31 -0.16
C PHE A 112 -7.67 19.89 0.92
N LYS A 113 -7.70 20.56 2.09
CA LYS A 113 -7.01 20.12 3.31
C LYS A 113 -7.48 18.77 3.83
N ALA A 114 -8.57 18.19 3.37
CA ALA A 114 -9.04 16.89 3.82
C ALA A 114 -8.66 15.75 2.88
N ILE A 115 -8.20 16.05 1.67
CA ILE A 115 -7.67 15.04 0.74
C ILE A 115 -6.27 14.64 1.22
N ARG A 116 -6.04 13.35 1.44
CA ARG A 116 -4.77 12.83 1.98
C ARG A 116 -4.29 11.61 1.24
N ALA A 117 -2.99 11.41 1.23
CA ALA A 117 -2.47 10.15 0.74
C ALA A 117 -2.78 9.03 1.73
N HIS A 118 -3.32 7.91 1.24
CA HIS A 118 -3.50 6.72 2.07
C HIS A 118 -2.47 5.67 1.69
N LEU A 119 -1.82 5.10 2.70
CA LEU A 119 -0.82 4.06 2.51
C LEU A 119 -1.48 2.69 2.71
N SER A 120 -1.16 1.72 1.87
CA SER A 120 -1.66 0.34 1.96
C SER A 120 -1.37 -0.29 3.33
N VAL A 121 -0.27 0.08 3.98
CA VAL A 121 0.11 -0.39 5.32
C VAL A 121 -0.81 0.11 6.45
N PHE A 122 -1.67 1.10 6.20
CA PHE A 122 -2.61 1.60 7.21
C PHE A 122 -3.83 0.69 7.44
N SER A 123 -4.06 -0.27 6.55
CA SER A 123 -4.99 -1.37 6.78
C SER A 123 -4.26 -2.46 7.56
N TYR A 124 -4.71 -2.77 8.78
CA TYR A 124 -4.04 -3.77 9.63
C TYR A 124 -3.94 -5.15 8.96
N ASP A 125 -4.91 -5.48 8.11
CA ASP A 125 -4.99 -6.73 7.36
C ASP A 125 -4.12 -6.73 6.11
N ASN A 126 -3.34 -5.68 5.83
CA ASN A 126 -2.28 -5.67 4.80
C ASN A 126 -0.88 -5.83 5.41
N SER A 127 -0.80 -6.10 6.72
CA SER A 127 0.47 -6.19 7.46
C SER A 127 0.98 -7.63 7.60
N PHE A 128 0.31 -8.63 7.04
CA PHE A 128 0.73 -10.03 7.17
C PHE A 128 1.79 -10.37 6.11
N VAL A 129 3.00 -10.75 6.55
CA VAL A 129 4.13 -11.14 5.68
C VAL A 129 3.77 -12.24 4.67
N ASN A 130 2.75 -13.02 4.99
CA ASN A 130 2.29 -14.19 4.25
C ASN A 130 1.37 -13.88 3.09
N GLU A 131 0.93 -12.63 2.98
CA GLU A 131 0.07 -12.17 1.91
C GLU A 131 0.90 -11.54 0.79
N ILE A 132 0.46 -11.79 -0.45
CA ILE A 132 0.96 -11.11 -1.64
C ILE A 132 0.06 -9.90 -1.83
N ILE A 133 0.50 -8.73 -1.35
CA ILE A 133 -0.22 -7.47 -1.49
C ILE A 133 0.01 -6.90 -2.90
N VAL A 134 -1.09 -6.73 -3.65
CA VAL A 134 -1.08 -6.42 -5.09
C VAL A 134 -1.48 -4.97 -5.35
N ALA A 135 -0.58 -4.22 -5.98
CA ALA A 135 -0.85 -2.90 -6.55
C ALA A 135 -1.49 -3.01 -7.94
N SER A 136 -2.02 -1.91 -8.45
CA SER A 136 -2.69 -1.84 -9.76
C SER A 136 -1.94 -0.97 -10.74
N LEU A 137 -1.66 -1.51 -11.93
CA LEU A 137 -1.19 -0.76 -13.09
C LEU A 137 -2.37 -0.40 -14.00
N SER A 138 -2.33 0.81 -14.56
CA SER A 138 -3.21 1.22 -15.65
C SER A 138 -2.67 0.73 -17.00
N ALA A 139 -3.47 0.88 -18.05
CA ALA A 139 -3.06 0.54 -19.42
C ALA A 139 -1.93 1.44 -19.97
N SER A 140 -1.61 2.57 -19.32
CA SER A 140 -0.53 3.47 -19.77
C SER A 140 0.86 3.10 -19.22
N GLY A 141 0.95 2.03 -18.43
CA GLY A 141 2.21 1.64 -17.78
C GLY A 141 2.56 2.49 -16.55
N ILE A 142 1.62 3.30 -16.06
CA ILE A 142 1.73 4.07 -14.81
C ILE A 142 0.82 3.42 -13.76
N THR A 143 1.16 3.54 -12.46
CA THR A 143 0.26 3.06 -11.39
C THR A 143 -1.14 3.68 -11.54
N SER A 144 -2.19 2.90 -11.34
CA SER A 144 -3.56 3.43 -11.38
C SER A 144 -3.74 4.54 -10.35
N SER A 145 -4.58 5.54 -10.64
CA SER A 145 -4.81 6.75 -9.82
C SER A 145 -5.28 6.43 -8.40
N TYR A 146 -6.01 5.33 -8.27
CA TYR A 146 -6.55 4.80 -7.03
C TYR A 146 -5.61 3.83 -6.31
N SER A 147 -4.58 3.28 -6.95
CA SER A 147 -3.79 2.18 -6.37
C SER A 147 -3.07 2.58 -5.08
N SER A 148 -3.55 2.11 -3.92
CA SER A 148 -2.91 2.37 -2.63
C SER A 148 -1.42 2.02 -2.68
N ILE A 149 -0.59 2.93 -2.18
CA ILE A 149 0.87 2.84 -2.20
C ILE A 149 1.42 2.41 -0.84
N GLY A 150 2.59 1.79 -0.79
CA GLY A 150 3.24 1.46 0.46
C GLY A 150 4.46 0.57 0.32
N SER A 151 5.24 0.49 1.39
CA SER A 151 6.42 -0.38 1.48
C SER A 151 6.07 -1.87 1.61
N ASN A 152 4.81 -2.20 1.93
CA ASN A 152 4.33 -3.56 2.09
C ASN A 152 3.81 -4.20 0.79
N LEU A 153 3.76 -3.45 -0.32
CA LEU A 153 3.41 -4.00 -1.62
C LEU A 153 4.40 -5.11 -2.01
N TRP A 154 3.89 -6.19 -2.61
CA TRP A 154 4.74 -7.25 -3.13
C TRP A 154 4.92 -7.10 -4.64
N ILE A 155 3.83 -7.03 -5.39
CA ILE A 155 3.87 -7.06 -6.86
C ILE A 155 2.75 -6.17 -7.42
N THR A 156 2.85 -5.80 -8.69
CA THR A 156 1.81 -5.09 -9.42
C THR A 156 1.12 -6.02 -10.41
N GLY A 157 -0.21 -6.04 -10.38
CA GLY A 157 -1.06 -6.66 -11.39
C GLY A 157 -1.75 -5.64 -12.29
N ILE A 158 -2.49 -6.13 -13.29
CA ILE A 158 -3.23 -5.27 -14.21
C ILE A 158 -4.61 -5.00 -13.60
N GLY A 159 -4.90 -3.75 -13.23
CA GLY A 159 -6.21 -3.35 -12.71
C GLY A 159 -6.92 -2.28 -13.55
N GLY A 160 -6.23 -1.69 -14.54
CA GLY A 160 -6.82 -0.79 -15.51
C GLY A 160 -7.21 0.57 -14.93
N GLY A 161 -8.13 1.24 -15.61
CA GLY A 161 -8.66 2.55 -15.21
C GLY A 161 -7.64 3.67 -15.32
N ASP A 162 -7.95 4.78 -14.66
CA ASP A 162 -7.14 6.00 -14.72
C ASP A 162 -5.73 5.80 -14.20
N SER A 163 -4.79 6.51 -14.80
CA SER A 163 -3.39 6.56 -14.36
C SER A 163 -3.19 7.65 -13.31
N SER A 164 -2.24 7.44 -12.40
CA SER A 164 -1.80 8.47 -11.47
C SER A 164 -1.19 9.66 -12.20
N THR A 165 -1.29 10.84 -11.59
CA THR A 165 -0.69 12.08 -12.10
C THR A 165 0.82 12.02 -12.09
N LEU A 166 1.43 12.39 -13.22
CA LEU A 166 2.87 12.53 -13.37
C LEU A 166 3.36 13.81 -12.68
N LYS A 167 4.63 13.86 -12.29
CA LYS A 167 5.26 15.07 -11.69
C LYS A 167 5.09 16.32 -12.56
N SER A 168 5.21 16.17 -13.88
CA SER A 168 5.09 17.25 -14.87
C SER A 168 3.65 17.72 -15.10
N ASP A 169 2.64 16.95 -14.68
CA ASP A 169 1.25 17.39 -14.77
C ASP A 169 1.01 18.59 -13.85
N GLY A 170 -0.06 19.34 -14.12
CA GLY A 170 -0.62 20.31 -13.18
C GLY A 170 -1.02 19.69 -11.83
N ILE A 171 -1.75 20.46 -11.02
CA ILE A 171 -2.22 19.99 -9.70
C ILE A 171 -3.11 18.75 -9.84
N PHE A 172 -3.93 18.73 -10.89
CA PHE A 172 -4.71 17.58 -11.35
C PHE A 172 -4.19 17.13 -12.72
N ARG A 173 -4.47 15.87 -13.08
CA ARG A 173 -4.19 15.36 -14.43
C ARG A 173 -5.00 16.20 -15.40
N LEU A 174 -4.33 16.93 -16.30
CA LEU A 174 -5.02 17.45 -17.46
C LEU A 174 -5.31 16.23 -18.31
N ALA A 175 -6.57 15.83 -18.41
CA ALA A 175 -6.96 14.89 -19.44
C ALA A 175 -6.72 15.62 -20.77
N GLN A 176 -5.53 15.42 -21.35
CA GLN A 176 -5.35 15.56 -22.79
C GLN A 176 -6.50 14.76 -23.41
N GLU A 177 -7.34 15.49 -24.13
CA GLU A 177 -8.37 15.04 -25.08
C GLU A 177 -9.07 13.70 -24.75
N GLU A 178 -10.33 13.80 -24.32
CA GLU A 178 -11.39 12.78 -24.44
C GLU A 178 -11.09 11.27 -24.23
N HIS A 179 -10.22 10.86 -23.30
CA HIS A 179 -10.24 9.47 -22.83
C HIS A 179 -11.30 9.27 -21.74
N ALA A 180 -12.57 9.36 -22.14
CA ALA A 180 -13.70 8.98 -21.30
C ALA A 180 -13.62 7.50 -20.84
N ASP A 181 -12.83 6.66 -21.51
CA ASP A 181 -12.65 5.25 -21.15
C ASP A 181 -11.17 4.86 -21.03
N ALA A 182 -10.52 5.21 -19.92
CA ALA A 182 -9.24 4.59 -19.58
C ALA A 182 -9.44 3.05 -19.51
N PRO A 183 -8.69 2.23 -20.28
CA PRO A 183 -9.01 0.81 -20.43
C PRO A 183 -9.08 0.07 -19.09
N ARG A 184 -10.11 -0.74 -18.92
CA ARG A 184 -10.44 -1.54 -17.73
C ARG A 184 -10.49 -3.03 -18.09
N LEU A 185 -10.81 -3.89 -17.14
CA LEU A 185 -10.76 -5.35 -17.32
C LEU A 185 -12.07 -5.88 -17.90
N LEU A 186 -11.96 -6.61 -19.01
CA LEU A 186 -13.03 -7.47 -19.53
C LEU A 186 -13.13 -8.73 -18.67
N THR A 187 -14.31 -9.00 -18.12
CA THR A 187 -14.55 -10.20 -17.30
C THR A 187 -16.02 -10.61 -17.31
N THR A 188 -16.30 -11.82 -16.84
CA THR A 188 -17.68 -12.30 -16.60
C THR A 188 -18.38 -11.43 -15.55
N LYS A 189 -19.68 -11.20 -15.76
CA LYS A 189 -20.57 -10.49 -14.83
C LYS A 189 -21.29 -11.47 -13.91
N ILE A 190 -21.66 -11.00 -12.72
CA ILE A 190 -22.51 -11.76 -11.80
C ILE A 190 -23.91 -11.92 -12.42
N PHE A 191 -24.30 -13.16 -12.70
CA PHE A 191 -25.61 -13.49 -13.26
C PHE A 191 -26.76 -12.93 -12.40
N GLY A 192 -27.75 -12.30 -13.04
CA GLY A 192 -28.95 -11.76 -12.38
C GLY A 192 -28.77 -10.45 -11.61
N ARG A 193 -27.54 -9.89 -11.51
CA ARG A 193 -27.33 -8.59 -10.87
C ARG A 193 -27.74 -7.44 -11.80
N LYS A 194 -28.87 -6.79 -11.51
CA LYS A 194 -29.27 -5.53 -12.17
C LYS A 194 -28.20 -4.46 -11.88
N PHE A 195 -27.55 -3.96 -12.93
CA PHE A 195 -26.58 -2.87 -12.85
C PHE A 195 -27.11 -1.71 -13.70
N ASN A 196 -26.92 -0.48 -13.23
CA ASN A 196 -27.30 0.70 -13.99
C ASN A 196 -26.29 0.85 -15.14
N PRO A 197 -26.72 0.84 -16.41
CA PRO A 197 -25.79 0.75 -17.52
C PRO A 197 -25.06 2.09 -17.67
N SER A 198 -23.80 2.13 -17.24
CA SER A 198 -22.84 2.90 -18.01
C SER A 198 -22.61 2.06 -19.26
N ILE A 199 -23.31 2.41 -20.34
CA ILE A 199 -23.11 1.75 -21.63
C ILE A 199 -21.74 2.23 -22.10
N THR A 200 -20.74 1.36 -22.05
CA THR A 200 -19.44 1.66 -22.67
C THR A 200 -19.57 1.54 -24.18
N GLU A 201 -18.65 2.14 -24.95
CA GLU A 201 -18.62 1.95 -26.42
C GLU A 201 -18.50 0.46 -26.80
N PHE A 202 -17.93 -0.35 -25.89
CA PHE A 202 -17.93 -1.81 -25.96
C PHE A 202 -19.34 -2.42 -25.82
N ASP A 203 -20.19 -1.90 -24.93
CA ASP A 203 -21.57 -2.38 -24.74
C ASP A 203 -22.50 -1.99 -25.92
N GLU A 204 -22.20 -0.90 -26.65
CA GLU A 204 -22.99 -0.45 -27.80
C GLU A 204 -22.77 -1.27 -29.08
N ASN A 205 -21.60 -1.92 -29.22
CA ASN A 205 -21.14 -2.47 -30.50
C ASN A 205 -20.97 -4.01 -30.53
N LEU A 206 -21.61 -4.79 -29.65
CA LEU A 206 -21.40 -6.24 -29.56
C LEU A 206 -22.51 -7.14 -30.12
N SER A 207 -22.07 -8.31 -30.62
CA SER A 207 -22.86 -9.38 -31.26
C SER A 207 -23.96 -9.97 -30.37
N SER A 208 -24.87 -10.74 -30.99
CA SER A 208 -26.02 -11.40 -30.33
C SER A 208 -25.65 -12.27 -29.11
N GLU A 209 -24.41 -12.74 -28.99
CA GLU A 209 -23.93 -13.49 -27.82
C GLU A 209 -23.79 -12.63 -26.54
N TYR A 210 -23.52 -11.33 -26.68
CA TYR A 210 -23.36 -10.38 -25.57
C TYR A 210 -24.67 -9.78 -25.08
N SER A 211 -25.76 -9.95 -25.85
CA SER A 211 -27.13 -9.55 -25.46
C SER A 211 -27.62 -10.17 -24.13
N LYS A 212 -26.95 -11.22 -23.65
CA LYS A 212 -27.24 -11.88 -22.37
C LYS A 212 -26.67 -11.15 -21.13
N ASN A 213 -26.03 -9.99 -21.29
CA ASN A 213 -25.50 -9.19 -20.19
C ASN A 213 -24.59 -10.00 -19.25
N SER A 214 -23.78 -10.90 -19.83
CA SER A 214 -22.97 -11.89 -19.11
C SER A 214 -21.51 -11.47 -18.89
N TYR A 215 -21.11 -10.33 -19.46
CA TYR A 215 -19.75 -9.79 -19.37
C TYR A 215 -19.80 -8.30 -18.97
N THR A 216 -18.65 -7.76 -18.61
CA THR A 216 -18.45 -6.33 -18.34
C THR A 216 -17.02 -5.93 -18.67
N THR A 217 -16.85 -4.71 -19.14
CA THR A 217 -15.57 -4.02 -19.30
C THR A 217 -15.28 -3.05 -18.16
N GLU A 218 -16.18 -2.93 -17.19
CA GLU A 218 -16.10 -1.88 -16.16
C GLU A 218 -15.26 -2.28 -14.94
N PHE A 219 -14.78 -3.53 -14.87
CA PHE A 219 -14.07 -4.01 -13.69
C PHE A 219 -12.68 -3.38 -13.60
N GLN A 220 -12.38 -2.76 -12.47
CA GLN A 220 -11.11 -2.08 -12.21
C GLN A 220 -10.77 -2.13 -10.73
N GLY A 221 -9.66 -1.49 -10.35
CA GLY A 221 -9.20 -1.45 -8.96
C GLY A 221 -8.03 -2.38 -8.71
N THR A 222 -7.40 -2.23 -7.55
CA THR A 222 -6.54 -3.28 -7.00
C THR A 222 -7.32 -4.59 -6.77
N SER A 223 -8.65 -4.49 -6.62
CA SER A 223 -9.59 -5.62 -6.63
C SER A 223 -9.61 -6.38 -7.96
N ALA A 224 -9.30 -5.72 -9.08
CA ALA A 224 -9.11 -6.34 -10.39
C ALA A 224 -7.66 -6.79 -10.62
N ALA A 225 -6.68 -6.07 -10.06
CA ALA A 225 -5.28 -6.49 -10.13
C ALA A 225 -5.00 -7.81 -9.36
N ALA A 226 -5.54 -7.99 -8.16
CA ALA A 226 -5.34 -9.20 -7.36
C ALA A 226 -5.71 -10.52 -8.10
N PRO A 227 -6.87 -10.64 -8.80
CA PRO A 227 -7.18 -11.85 -9.54
C PRO A 227 -6.29 -12.07 -10.76
N THR A 228 -5.74 -11.02 -11.41
CA THR A 228 -4.74 -11.20 -12.47
C THR A 228 -3.48 -11.89 -11.96
N VAL A 229 -3.01 -11.50 -10.77
CA VAL A 229 -1.88 -12.15 -10.09
C VAL A 229 -2.25 -13.57 -9.65
N SER A 230 -3.46 -13.77 -9.12
CA SER A 230 -3.94 -15.10 -8.71
C SER A 230 -3.98 -16.09 -9.88
N GLY A 231 -4.44 -15.65 -11.06
CA GLY A 231 -4.43 -16.47 -12.27
C GLY A 231 -3.02 -16.89 -12.69
N ILE A 232 -2.06 -15.97 -12.63
CA ILE A 232 -0.66 -16.28 -12.94
C ILE A 232 -0.08 -17.27 -11.93
N ILE A 233 -0.37 -17.09 -10.63
CA ILE A 233 0.05 -18.06 -9.60
C ILE A 233 -0.54 -19.45 -9.85
N ALA A 234 -1.79 -19.53 -10.32
CA ALA A 234 -2.38 -20.82 -10.72
C ALA A 234 -1.61 -21.48 -11.86
N LEU A 235 -1.14 -20.71 -12.85
CA LEU A 235 -0.27 -21.22 -13.92
C LEU A 235 1.09 -21.68 -13.37
N LEU A 236 1.67 -20.99 -12.38
CA LEU A 236 2.91 -21.45 -11.73
C LEU A 236 2.72 -22.79 -11.02
N LEU A 237 1.61 -22.95 -10.28
CA LEU A 237 1.28 -24.21 -9.61
C LEU A 237 0.93 -25.32 -10.60
N GLN A 238 0.36 -25.00 -11.76
CA GLN A 238 0.14 -25.95 -12.83
C GLN A 238 1.48 -26.43 -13.42
N ALA A 239 2.43 -25.52 -13.64
CA ALA A 239 3.77 -25.84 -14.14
C ALA A 239 4.59 -26.63 -13.10
N ASN A 240 4.45 -26.29 -11.82
CA ASN A 240 5.15 -26.96 -10.73
C ASN A 240 4.29 -26.98 -9.46
N PRO A 241 3.60 -28.11 -9.17
CA PRO A 241 2.69 -28.22 -8.03
C PRO A 241 3.40 -28.29 -6.68
N ASN A 242 4.74 -28.40 -6.66
CA ASN A 242 5.54 -28.49 -5.44
C ASN A 242 6.01 -27.12 -4.91
N LEU A 243 5.65 -26.03 -5.58
CA LEU A 243 6.02 -24.68 -5.14
C LEU A 243 5.31 -24.30 -3.84
N SER A 244 6.10 -23.92 -2.83
CA SER A 244 5.56 -23.30 -1.61
C SER A 244 5.15 -21.84 -1.87
N SER A 245 4.42 -21.26 -0.91
CA SER A 245 4.09 -19.83 -0.94
C SER A 245 5.34 -18.92 -0.97
N ARG A 246 6.42 -19.35 -0.32
CA ARG A 246 7.70 -18.63 -0.30
C ARG A 246 8.42 -18.73 -1.64
N ASP A 247 8.37 -19.89 -2.29
CA ASP A 247 8.91 -20.07 -3.64
C ASP A 247 8.18 -19.18 -4.64
N ILE A 248 6.84 -19.14 -4.58
CA ILE A 248 6.03 -18.25 -5.43
C ILE A 248 6.41 -16.79 -5.21
N LYS A 249 6.50 -16.35 -3.94
CA LYS A 249 6.92 -14.98 -3.61
C LYS A 249 8.29 -14.65 -4.21
N TYR A 250 9.26 -15.56 -4.06
CA TYR A 250 10.60 -15.42 -4.66
C TYR A 250 10.54 -15.32 -6.18
N ILE A 251 9.86 -16.25 -6.86
CA ILE A 251 9.74 -16.29 -8.33
C ILE A 251 9.13 -14.98 -8.83
N LEU A 252 8.00 -14.54 -8.25
CA LEU A 252 7.34 -13.29 -8.63
C LEU A 252 8.26 -12.07 -8.45
N ALA A 253 9.00 -12.00 -7.34
CA ALA A 253 9.95 -10.91 -7.11
C ALA A 253 11.14 -10.95 -8.08
N LYS A 254 11.61 -12.15 -8.42
CA LYS A 254 12.76 -12.38 -9.31
C LYS A 254 12.46 -12.05 -10.76
N THR A 255 11.23 -12.30 -11.21
CA THR A 255 10.81 -12.15 -12.61
C THR A 255 10.07 -10.85 -12.89
N ALA A 256 9.73 -10.09 -11.85
CA ALA A 256 9.02 -8.82 -11.98
C ALA A 256 9.68 -7.89 -13.01
N ASN A 257 8.85 -7.28 -13.85
CA ASN A 257 9.27 -6.47 -14.98
C ASN A 257 9.09 -4.98 -14.69
N ASN A 258 10.20 -4.26 -14.61
CA ASN A 258 10.23 -2.82 -14.35
C ASN A 258 10.44 -2.00 -15.61
N ALA A 259 10.91 -2.63 -16.70
CA ALA A 259 11.19 -1.95 -17.96
C ALA A 259 9.92 -1.46 -18.68
N LYS A 260 8.75 -2.00 -18.29
CA LYS A 260 7.43 -1.62 -18.83
C LYS A 260 6.65 -0.67 -17.91
N ILE A 261 7.26 -0.24 -16.80
CA ILE A 261 6.64 0.68 -15.85
C ILE A 261 7.30 2.05 -16.00
N LEU A 262 6.49 3.10 -16.09
CA LEU A 262 6.95 4.48 -16.09
C LEU A 262 6.97 5.03 -14.65
N PRO A 263 8.15 5.33 -14.08
CA PRO A 263 8.26 6.03 -12.81
C PRO A 263 8.25 7.55 -13.07
N ASP A 264 7.19 8.23 -12.68
CA ASP A 264 7.21 9.61 -12.13
C ASP A 264 5.86 10.07 -11.55
N PRO A 265 5.05 9.20 -10.89
CA PRO A 265 3.82 9.66 -10.27
C PRO A 265 4.09 10.56 -9.03
N LEU A 266 3.39 11.69 -8.94
CA LEU A 266 3.28 12.49 -7.71
C LEU A 266 1.80 12.68 -7.42
N PRO A 267 1.23 12.00 -6.40
CA PRO A 267 -0.21 11.99 -6.19
C PRO A 267 -0.80 13.40 -6.10
N SER A 268 -1.95 13.63 -6.74
CA SER A 268 -2.59 14.96 -6.82
C SER A 268 -2.83 15.57 -5.44
N CYS A 269 -3.18 14.75 -4.44
CA CYS A 269 -3.32 15.20 -3.06
C CYS A 269 -2.03 15.78 -2.50
N ILE A 270 -0.86 15.25 -2.84
CA ILE A 270 0.43 15.79 -2.40
C ILE A 270 0.73 17.12 -3.11
N LYS A 271 0.44 17.21 -4.40
CA LYS A 271 0.52 18.48 -5.16
C LYS A 271 -0.38 19.57 -4.56
N ILE A 272 -1.63 19.21 -4.23
CA ILE A 272 -2.58 20.10 -3.54
C ILE A 272 -1.99 20.58 -2.21
N LEU A 273 -1.52 19.66 -1.36
CA LEU A 273 -1.02 20.00 -0.03
C LEU A 273 0.21 20.91 -0.10
N ALA A 274 1.04 20.74 -1.13
CA ALA A 274 2.18 21.61 -1.40
C ALA A 274 1.73 23.04 -1.69
N LYS A 275 0.75 23.22 -2.56
CA LYS A 275 0.20 24.56 -2.87
C LYS A 275 -0.51 25.20 -1.69
N LEU A 276 -1.17 24.41 -0.84
CA LEU A 276 -1.82 24.93 0.37
C LEU A 276 -0.84 25.36 1.47
N ASN A 277 0.44 24.96 1.35
CA ASN A 277 1.53 25.36 2.24
C ASN A 277 1.22 25.09 3.73
N ILE A 278 0.70 23.90 4.05
CA ILE A 278 0.30 23.50 5.42
C ILE A 278 1.34 22.66 6.17
N PHE A 279 2.43 22.30 5.51
CA PHE A 279 3.58 21.56 6.03
C PHE A 279 4.88 22.34 5.76
N HIS A 280 5.98 21.96 6.40
CA HIS A 280 7.31 22.49 6.10
C HIS A 280 7.62 22.40 4.58
N PRO A 281 8.29 23.39 3.96
CA PRO A 281 8.49 23.43 2.50
C PRO A 281 9.05 22.15 1.88
N ASP A 282 9.92 21.47 2.63
CA ASP A 282 10.57 20.23 2.21
C ASP A 282 9.72 18.96 2.31
N PHE A 283 8.44 19.03 2.73
CA PHE A 283 7.61 17.83 2.91
C PHE A 283 7.37 17.02 1.63
N ILE A 284 7.63 17.59 0.46
CA ILE A 284 7.56 16.88 -0.84
C ILE A 284 8.77 15.96 -1.02
N LYS A 285 9.93 16.23 -0.39
CA LYS A 285 11.17 15.46 -0.64
C LYS A 285 10.99 13.94 -0.49
N PRO A 286 10.31 13.41 0.55
CA PRO A 286 10.07 11.97 0.66
C PRO A 286 9.22 11.39 -0.49
N TRP A 287 8.40 12.20 -1.16
CA TRP A 287 7.56 11.78 -2.28
C TRP A 287 8.30 11.67 -3.62
N ASN A 288 9.57 12.09 -3.67
CA ASN A 288 10.45 11.84 -4.82
C ASN A 288 11.00 10.42 -4.73
N THR A 289 10.11 9.43 -4.86
CA THR A 289 10.47 8.02 -4.82
C THR A 289 11.08 7.59 -6.14
N GLU A 290 12.10 6.77 -6.06
CA GLU A 290 12.77 6.15 -7.21
C GLU A 290 12.82 4.64 -7.01
N TRP A 291 13.09 3.91 -8.09
CA TRP A 291 13.35 2.48 -8.02
C TRP A 291 14.62 2.24 -7.21
N ILE A 292 14.50 1.39 -6.19
CA ILE A 292 15.64 0.94 -5.39
C ILE A 292 16.08 -0.40 -5.95
N LYS A 293 17.38 -0.59 -6.21
CA LYS A 293 17.96 -1.92 -6.37
C LYS A 293 18.72 -2.26 -5.10
N ASN A 294 18.21 -3.24 -4.36
CA ASN A 294 18.82 -3.67 -3.10
C ASN A 294 20.09 -4.49 -3.37
N LYS A 295 20.88 -4.80 -2.32
CA LYS A 295 22.15 -5.53 -2.47
C LYS A 295 22.01 -6.99 -2.87
N ALA A 296 20.85 -7.59 -2.64
CA ALA A 296 20.50 -8.91 -3.17
C ALA A 296 20.08 -8.88 -4.66
N GLY A 297 20.03 -7.69 -5.28
CA GLY A 297 19.74 -7.50 -6.69
C GLY A 297 18.25 -7.40 -7.02
N PHE A 298 17.36 -7.36 -6.03
CA PHE A 298 15.94 -7.12 -6.25
C PHE A 298 15.66 -5.63 -6.41
N TYR A 299 14.80 -5.31 -7.38
CA TYR A 299 14.27 -3.96 -7.54
C TYR A 299 13.00 -3.79 -6.71
N PHE A 300 12.80 -2.61 -6.13
CA PHE A 300 11.61 -2.32 -5.34
C PHE A 300 11.19 -0.86 -5.49
N HIS A 301 9.88 -0.62 -5.53
CA HIS A 301 9.29 0.72 -5.53
C HIS A 301 8.00 0.73 -4.71
N ASN A 302 7.79 1.72 -3.85
CA ASN A 302 6.61 1.81 -2.97
C ASN A 302 5.26 1.94 -3.69
N PHE A 303 5.25 2.12 -5.01
CA PHE A 303 4.03 2.21 -5.81
C PHE A 303 3.80 0.94 -6.62
N TYR A 304 4.83 0.11 -6.77
CA TYR A 304 4.83 -1.03 -7.69
C TYR A 304 5.27 -2.36 -7.04
N GLY A 305 5.71 -2.36 -5.78
CA GLY A 305 6.36 -3.52 -5.17
C GLY A 305 7.64 -3.88 -5.92
N PHE A 306 7.87 -5.16 -6.18
CA PHE A 306 8.98 -5.64 -7.00
C PHE A 306 8.86 -5.30 -8.49
N GLY A 307 7.65 -4.99 -8.99
CA GLY A 307 7.40 -4.71 -10.40
C GLY A 307 6.07 -5.23 -10.93
N LEU A 308 5.89 -5.10 -12.24
CA LEU A 308 4.76 -5.71 -12.95
C LEU A 308 5.01 -7.21 -13.04
N ILE A 309 3.99 -8.01 -12.74
CA ILE A 309 4.07 -9.46 -12.90
C ILE A 309 4.37 -9.85 -14.36
N ASP A 310 5.33 -10.76 -14.55
CA ASP A 310 5.74 -11.28 -15.86
C ASP A 310 5.44 -12.79 -15.90
N ALA A 311 4.28 -13.14 -16.48
CA ALA A 311 3.78 -14.52 -16.47
C ALA A 311 4.74 -15.48 -17.18
N SER A 312 5.22 -15.10 -18.36
CA SER A 312 6.09 -15.95 -19.18
C SER A 312 7.38 -16.28 -18.44
N LYS A 313 8.09 -15.27 -17.91
CA LYS A 313 9.33 -15.52 -17.16
C LYS A 313 9.08 -16.28 -15.86
N ALA A 314 7.97 -16.00 -15.17
CA ALA A 314 7.63 -16.69 -13.94
C ALA A 314 7.38 -18.19 -14.18
N ILE A 315 6.65 -18.54 -15.24
CA ILE A 315 6.37 -19.94 -15.62
C ILE A 315 7.66 -20.64 -16.05
N GLU A 316 8.50 -20.00 -16.87
CA GLU A 316 9.80 -20.55 -17.30
C GLU A 316 10.70 -20.92 -16.11
N ILE A 317 10.78 -20.04 -15.09
CA ILE A 317 11.52 -20.35 -13.86
C ILE A 317 10.82 -21.49 -13.10
N ALA A 318 9.49 -21.48 -12.98
CA ALA A 318 8.73 -22.44 -12.20
C ALA A 318 8.89 -23.90 -12.66
N GLU A 319 8.88 -24.15 -13.97
CA GLU A 319 8.92 -25.51 -14.56
C GLU A 319 10.08 -26.38 -14.02
N ASN A 320 11.24 -25.76 -13.79
CA ASN A 320 12.45 -26.46 -13.32
C ASN A 320 12.89 -26.01 -11.93
N TYR A 321 12.06 -25.25 -11.22
CA TYR A 321 12.41 -24.69 -9.93
C TYR A 321 12.50 -25.78 -8.86
N LYS A 322 13.63 -25.80 -8.15
CA LYS A 322 13.82 -26.59 -6.94
C LYS A 322 13.75 -25.66 -5.74
N SER A 323 12.85 -25.93 -4.81
CA SER A 323 12.67 -25.07 -3.63
C SER A 323 13.97 -24.89 -2.87
N THR A 324 14.33 -23.64 -2.63
CA THR A 324 15.45 -23.24 -1.77
C THR A 324 15.05 -23.11 -0.31
N PHE A 325 13.77 -23.32 0.01
CA PHE A 325 13.18 -23.04 1.32
C PHE A 325 12.82 -24.30 2.12
N ASN A 326 12.88 -25.49 1.51
CA ASN A 326 12.48 -26.75 2.14
C ASN A 326 13.10 -26.99 3.52
N ASP A 327 14.40 -26.71 3.66
CA ASP A 327 15.15 -26.93 4.91
C ASP A 327 15.44 -25.62 5.67
N LYS A 328 14.78 -24.52 5.29
CA LYS A 328 15.09 -23.17 5.79
C LYS A 328 13.85 -22.55 6.42
N PRO A 329 13.45 -22.94 7.65
CA PRO A 329 12.25 -22.42 8.28
C PRO A 329 12.34 -20.90 8.45
N SER A 330 11.20 -20.22 8.29
CA SER A 330 11.14 -18.78 8.54
C SER A 330 11.26 -18.51 10.04
N ILE A 331 12.20 -17.64 10.41
CA ILE A 331 12.54 -17.24 11.78
C ILE A 331 12.35 -15.74 11.96
N GLU A 332 12.06 -15.34 13.20
CA GLU A 332 11.79 -13.94 13.57
C GLU A 332 12.74 -13.49 14.68
N TYR A 333 13.35 -12.31 14.50
CA TYR A 333 14.10 -11.62 15.55
C TYR A 333 13.49 -10.25 15.83
N LEU A 334 13.28 -9.95 17.11
CA LEU A 334 12.80 -8.66 17.59
C LEU A 334 13.93 -7.91 18.30
N TYR A 335 14.30 -6.76 17.75
CA TYR A 335 15.26 -5.83 18.32
C TYR A 335 14.55 -4.62 18.91
N LYS A 336 15.00 -4.22 20.09
CA LYS A 336 14.46 -3.11 20.86
C LYS A 336 15.54 -2.03 20.96
N SER A 337 15.25 -0.80 20.52
CA SER A 337 16.12 0.32 20.87
C SER A 337 16.14 0.52 22.38
N GLU A 338 17.24 1.01 22.96
CA GLU A 338 17.17 1.52 24.32
C GLU A 338 16.06 2.57 24.42
N SER A 339 15.22 2.48 25.46
CA SER A 339 14.25 3.53 25.73
C SER A 339 15.01 4.84 25.90
N LEU A 340 14.65 5.85 25.10
CA LEU A 340 15.35 7.12 25.10
C LEU A 340 15.12 7.79 26.46
N LYS A 341 16.11 7.65 27.38
CA LYS A 341 16.06 8.09 28.80
C LYS A 341 15.55 9.53 28.97
N LYS A 342 15.79 10.38 27.98
CA LYS A 342 15.07 11.64 27.73
C LYS A 342 14.43 11.55 26.36
N LEU A 343 13.11 11.74 26.29
CA LEU A 343 12.35 11.84 25.04
C LEU A 343 13.09 12.77 24.09
N LYS A 344 13.60 12.24 22.97
CA LYS A 344 14.34 13.07 22.01
C LYS A 344 13.34 13.91 21.25
N LYS A 345 13.47 15.23 21.42
CA LYS A 345 12.66 16.24 20.74
C LYS A 345 13.17 16.42 19.32
N ILE A 346 12.26 16.50 18.36
CA ILE A 346 12.52 16.77 16.95
C ILE A 346 11.75 18.03 16.59
N SER A 347 12.46 19.12 16.32
CA SER A 347 11.83 20.42 16.01
C SER A 347 11.24 20.42 14.60
N PRO A 348 10.34 21.37 14.28
CA PRO A 348 9.86 21.58 12.90
C PRO A 348 11.01 21.64 11.88
N GLY A 349 10.92 20.85 10.82
CA GLY A 349 11.92 20.76 9.75
C GLY A 349 13.14 19.88 10.06
N GLU A 350 13.32 19.44 11.31
CA GLU A 350 14.46 18.62 11.70
C GLU A 350 14.20 17.12 11.51
N SER A 351 15.29 16.35 11.51
CA SER A 351 15.27 14.89 11.50
C SER A 351 16.14 14.31 12.61
N LEU A 352 15.80 13.11 13.05
CA LEU A 352 16.56 12.33 14.01
C LEU A 352 16.82 10.95 13.43
N ILE A 353 18.09 10.54 13.44
CA ILE A 353 18.53 9.19 13.07
C ILE A 353 18.80 8.41 14.35
N HIS A 354 18.26 7.20 14.43
CA HIS A 354 18.49 6.25 15.50
C HIS A 354 18.99 4.94 14.93
N LYS A 355 20.07 4.39 15.50
CA LYS A 355 20.63 3.11 15.07
C LYS A 355 20.15 1.96 15.96
N ILE A 356 19.89 0.80 15.36
CA ILE A 356 19.61 -0.46 16.05
C ILE A 356 20.56 -1.49 15.49
N ASN A 357 21.38 -2.10 16.35
CA ASN A 357 22.30 -3.13 15.93
C ASN A 357 21.61 -4.51 15.93
N SER A 358 21.58 -5.15 14.77
CA SER A 358 21.08 -6.51 14.57
C SER A 358 22.24 -7.49 14.68
N LEU A 359 22.27 -8.27 15.76
CA LEU A 359 23.35 -9.21 16.07
C LEU A 359 23.25 -10.52 15.29
N LYS A 360 22.07 -10.86 14.78
CA LYS A 360 21.83 -12.06 13.98
C LYS A 360 21.90 -11.72 12.50
N ASN A 361 22.58 -12.59 11.76
CA ASN A 361 22.71 -12.48 10.33
C ASN A 361 21.86 -13.55 9.65
N ILE A 362 20.73 -13.14 9.10
CA ILE A 362 19.80 -13.97 8.32
C ILE A 362 19.54 -13.32 6.97
N ILE A 363 19.04 -14.11 6.02
CA ILE A 363 18.55 -13.62 4.74
C ILE A 363 17.12 -13.10 4.93
N ILE A 364 16.91 -11.83 4.64
CA ILE A 364 15.67 -11.10 4.96
C ILE A 364 14.53 -11.51 4.01
N GLU A 365 13.36 -11.79 4.58
CA GLU A 365 12.10 -11.93 3.85
C GLU A 365 11.17 -10.73 4.04
N ALA A 366 11.19 -10.12 5.24
CA ALA A 366 10.39 -8.95 5.56
C ALA A 366 10.93 -8.23 6.81
N VAL A 367 10.66 -6.93 6.90
CA VAL A 367 11.02 -6.12 8.06
C VAL A 367 9.81 -5.34 8.54
N TYR A 368 9.56 -5.36 9.86
CA TYR A 368 8.61 -4.48 10.51
C TYR A 368 9.32 -3.44 11.36
N VAL A 369 8.86 -2.19 11.26
CA VAL A 369 9.27 -1.10 12.15
C VAL A 369 8.09 -0.66 12.98
N ILE A 370 8.25 -0.65 14.30
CA ILE A 370 7.22 -0.24 15.26
C ILE A 370 7.71 1.02 16.00
N PRO A 371 7.32 2.21 15.53
CA PRO A 371 7.62 3.47 16.21
C PRO A 371 6.80 3.66 17.48
N TYR A 372 7.47 4.19 18.51
CA TYR A 372 6.83 4.77 19.68
C TYR A 372 7.08 6.28 19.67
N ILE A 373 6.09 7.04 19.18
CA ILE A 373 6.16 8.47 18.91
C ILE A 373 5.01 9.19 19.61
N ASP A 374 5.32 10.29 20.29
CA ASP A 374 4.35 11.31 20.71
C ASP A 374 4.45 12.50 19.76
N ALA A 375 3.47 12.61 18.85
CA ALA A 375 3.36 13.69 17.89
C ALA A 375 1.95 14.29 17.93
N PRO A 376 1.80 15.63 18.10
CA PRO A 376 0.50 16.31 18.01
C PRO A 376 -0.19 16.15 16.65
N ARG A 377 0.61 15.95 15.60
CA ARG A 377 0.17 15.84 14.21
C ARG A 377 0.86 14.65 13.53
N ALA A 378 0.14 13.53 13.40
CA ALA A 378 0.67 12.31 12.80
C ALA A 378 0.89 12.43 11.28
N ASP A 379 0.07 13.23 10.58
CA ASP A 379 0.21 13.45 9.14
C ASP A 379 1.41 14.32 8.75
N SER A 380 2.22 14.81 9.70
CA SER A 380 3.45 15.55 9.41
C SER A 380 4.73 14.70 9.43
N LEU A 381 4.64 13.43 9.80
CA LEU A 381 5.81 12.58 9.99
C LEU A 381 6.22 11.90 8.68
N ALA A 382 7.53 11.80 8.46
CA ALA A 382 8.11 10.82 7.55
C ALA A 382 9.03 9.88 8.33
N ILE A 383 9.04 8.59 7.94
CA ILE A 383 9.92 7.58 8.52
C ILE A 383 10.61 6.82 7.39
N GLU A 384 11.93 6.77 7.46
CA GLU A 384 12.83 6.09 6.53
C GLU A 384 13.67 5.09 7.31
N ILE A 385 13.92 3.91 6.74
CA ILE A 385 14.78 2.88 7.32
C ILE A 385 15.87 2.50 6.30
N GLN A 386 17.08 2.29 6.80
CA GLN A 386 18.24 1.84 6.05
C GLN A 386 18.76 0.52 6.61
N SER A 387 18.99 -0.46 5.73
CA SER A 387 19.61 -1.74 6.08
C SER A 387 21.12 -1.61 6.30
N PRO A 388 21.77 -2.59 6.96
CA PRO A 388 23.23 -2.64 7.09
C PRO A 388 23.96 -2.64 5.74
N GLU A 389 23.27 -3.09 4.70
CA GLU A 389 23.72 -3.15 3.32
C GLU A 389 23.49 -1.83 2.54
N MET A 390 23.10 -0.75 3.24
CA MET A 390 22.92 0.62 2.74
C MET A 390 21.74 0.84 1.80
N THR A 391 20.79 -0.09 1.76
CA THR A 391 19.52 0.08 1.04
C THR A 391 18.56 0.92 1.88
N ASN A 392 17.82 1.85 1.27
CA ASN A 392 16.85 2.71 1.97
C ASN A 392 15.41 2.33 1.61
N SER A 393 14.48 2.48 2.55
CA SER A 393 13.04 2.33 2.33
C SER A 393 12.27 3.40 3.11
N ILE A 394 11.39 4.13 2.43
CA ILE A 394 10.42 5.01 3.11
C ILE A 394 9.22 4.17 3.53
N ILE A 395 8.87 4.22 4.80
CA ILE A 395 7.78 3.40 5.37
C ILE A 395 6.59 4.25 5.84
N LEU A 396 6.80 5.55 6.06
CA LEU A 396 5.75 6.53 6.31
C LEU A 396 6.07 7.81 5.54
N TYR A 397 5.07 8.32 4.82
CA TYR A 397 5.15 9.60 4.10
C TYR A 397 4.40 10.70 4.85
N PRO A 398 4.86 11.97 4.78
CA PRO A 398 4.10 13.10 5.31
C PRO A 398 2.93 13.43 4.38
N GLY A 399 1.90 14.14 4.87
CA GLY A 399 0.66 14.36 4.13
C GLY A 399 -0.23 13.11 4.04
N ASN A 400 -0.02 12.15 4.92
CA ASN A 400 -0.75 10.89 4.98
C ASN A 400 -2.14 11.03 5.64
N SER A 401 -2.97 9.99 5.55
CA SER A 401 -4.36 10.03 5.99
C SER A 401 -4.59 10.10 7.49
N PHE A 402 -3.58 10.17 8.36
CA PHE A 402 -3.78 10.32 9.81
C PHE A 402 -4.27 11.72 10.20
N ILE A 403 -5.54 11.97 9.90
CA ILE A 403 -6.34 13.14 10.24
C ILE A 403 -7.68 12.69 10.80
N LYS A 404 -8.47 13.61 11.36
CA LYS A 404 -9.84 13.34 11.80
C LYS A 404 -10.76 14.48 11.40
N LEU A 405 -12.05 14.20 11.27
CA LEU A 405 -13.06 15.26 11.21
C LEU A 405 -13.34 15.84 12.60
N LYS A 406 -13.68 17.13 12.65
CA LYS A 406 -14.35 17.73 13.81
C LYS A 406 -15.78 17.18 13.94
N LYS A 407 -16.38 17.31 15.13
CA LYS A 407 -17.74 16.80 15.40
C LYS A 407 -18.81 17.32 14.41
N ASN A 408 -18.64 18.54 13.91
CA ASN A 408 -19.56 19.15 12.94
C ASN A 408 -19.29 18.74 11.48
N GLU A 409 -18.24 17.95 11.23
CA GLU A 409 -17.81 17.50 9.91
C GLU A 409 -17.52 18.61 8.89
N LYS A 410 -17.37 19.86 9.32
CA LYS A 410 -17.09 21.00 8.41
C LYS A 410 -15.60 21.26 8.20
N LYS A 411 -14.74 20.69 9.07
CA LYS A 411 -13.29 20.89 9.04
C LYS A 411 -12.58 19.65 9.57
N ILE A 412 -11.33 19.48 9.15
CA ILE A 412 -10.44 18.50 9.76
C ILE A 412 -9.84 19.02 11.08
N LYS A 413 -9.30 18.10 11.86
CA LYS A 413 -8.42 18.34 13.00
C LYS A 413 -7.23 17.38 12.93
N ASN A 414 -6.10 17.81 13.48
CA ASN A 414 -4.91 16.97 13.57
C ASN A 414 -5.22 15.72 14.41
N MET A 415 -4.74 14.57 13.95
CA MET A 415 -4.72 13.36 14.74
C MET A 415 -3.36 13.25 15.43
N LYS A 416 -3.35 13.04 16.75
CA LYS A 416 -2.13 12.66 17.46
C LYS A 416 -1.67 11.27 17.00
N TYR A 417 -0.36 11.06 16.95
CA TYR A 417 0.20 9.72 16.83
C TYR A 417 -0.02 8.96 18.15
N LYS A 418 -0.49 7.71 18.08
CA LYS A 418 -1.15 7.04 19.22
C LYS A 418 -0.31 6.01 19.96
N LEU A 419 0.88 5.65 19.45
CA LEU A 419 1.76 4.69 20.10
C LEU A 419 2.89 5.42 20.82
N ASN A 420 2.78 5.64 22.13
CA ASN A 420 3.82 6.26 22.95
C ASN A 420 4.22 5.41 24.18
N HIS A 421 3.64 4.22 24.35
CA HIS A 421 3.94 3.33 25.48
C HIS A 421 4.93 2.23 25.09
N TYR A 422 6.22 2.58 25.02
CA TYR A 422 7.31 1.68 24.61
C TYR A 422 7.34 0.33 25.36
N LYS A 423 6.98 0.36 26.65
CA LYS A 423 7.04 -0.77 27.57
C LYS A 423 5.85 -1.73 27.49
N GLU A 424 4.82 -1.44 26.68
CA GLU A 424 3.68 -2.34 26.50
C GLU A 424 4.02 -3.56 25.63
N ASN A 425 3.24 -4.63 25.83
CA ASN A 425 3.48 -5.99 25.33
C ASN A 425 3.70 -6.05 23.81
N ASP A 426 4.67 -6.87 23.38
CA ASP A 426 5.22 -6.93 22.02
C ASP A 426 4.35 -7.64 20.95
N ASN A 427 3.19 -8.17 21.33
CA ASN A 427 2.62 -9.34 20.64
C ASN A 427 1.60 -9.05 19.52
N ASN A 428 1.47 -7.84 18.98
CA ASN A 428 0.32 -7.54 18.11
C ASN A 428 0.61 -6.77 16.80
N ASN A 429 1.87 -6.55 16.41
CA ASN A 429 2.24 -5.80 15.18
C ASN A 429 1.44 -4.48 14.99
N LEU A 430 0.83 -3.93 16.05
CA LEU A 430 -0.05 -2.79 15.95
C LEU A 430 0.77 -1.54 15.65
N GLY A 431 0.28 -0.76 14.69
CA GLY A 431 0.99 0.38 14.13
C GLY A 431 2.40 0.04 13.64
N SER A 432 2.63 -1.20 13.22
CA SER A 432 3.87 -1.63 12.59
C SER A 432 3.86 -1.31 11.09
N TYR A 433 4.99 -0.87 10.58
CA TYR A 433 5.20 -0.65 9.18
C TYR A 433 5.97 -1.81 8.58
N LEU A 434 5.32 -2.60 7.73
CA LEU A 434 5.95 -3.67 6.95
C LEU A 434 6.66 -3.07 5.73
N THR A 435 7.90 -3.51 5.47
CA THR A 435 8.63 -3.24 4.23
C THR A 435 9.25 -4.51 3.63
N ASN A 436 9.12 -4.65 2.31
CA ASN A 436 9.69 -5.73 1.50
C ASN A 436 10.97 -5.30 0.74
N ALA A 437 11.39 -4.03 0.85
CA ALA A 437 12.51 -3.48 0.06
C ALA A 437 13.85 -4.19 0.29
N PHE A 438 14.02 -4.83 1.44
CA PHE A 438 15.25 -5.50 1.86
C PHE A 438 15.25 -7.01 1.55
N TYR A 439 14.29 -7.50 0.76
CA TYR A 439 14.18 -8.92 0.46
C TYR A 439 15.48 -9.50 -0.13
N GLY A 440 15.98 -10.57 0.48
CA GLY A 440 17.22 -11.24 0.10
C GLY A 440 18.50 -10.64 0.68
N GLU A 441 18.46 -9.47 1.31
CA GLU A 441 19.63 -8.85 1.95
C GLU A 441 20.02 -9.55 3.25
N LYS A 442 21.26 -9.31 3.69
CA LYS A 442 21.78 -9.78 4.98
C LYS A 442 21.36 -8.85 6.12
N SER A 443 20.84 -9.41 7.20
CA SER A 443 20.29 -8.61 8.32
C SER A 443 21.30 -8.14 9.35
N GLY A 444 22.52 -8.69 9.37
CA GLY A 444 23.52 -8.43 10.40
C GLY A 444 24.12 -7.02 10.30
N GLY A 445 24.16 -6.28 11.41
CA GLY A 445 24.80 -4.97 11.50
C GLY A 445 23.86 -3.82 11.87
N ASP A 446 24.30 -2.60 11.59
CA ASP A 446 23.61 -1.37 11.98
C ASP A 446 22.44 -1.06 11.04
N TRP A 447 21.22 -1.09 11.58
CA TRP A 447 20.04 -0.52 10.95
C TRP A 447 19.89 0.93 11.36
N SER A 448 19.65 1.83 10.41
CA SER A 448 19.40 3.25 10.70
C SER A 448 17.94 3.60 10.44
N ILE A 449 17.24 4.15 11.43
CA ILE A 449 15.85 4.61 11.30
C ILE A 449 15.84 6.13 11.47
N LYS A 450 15.38 6.83 10.44
CA LYS A 450 15.28 8.29 10.39
C LYS A 450 13.82 8.69 10.50
N ILE A 451 13.52 9.60 11.41
CA ILE A 451 12.22 10.27 11.53
C ILE A 451 12.40 11.76 11.24
N THR A 452 11.54 12.33 10.40
CA THR A 452 11.56 13.75 10.04
C THR A 452 10.22 14.39 10.41
N ASN A 453 10.27 15.57 11.04
CA ASN A 453 9.08 16.34 11.42
C ASN A 453 8.79 17.45 10.40
N TYR A 454 7.78 17.26 9.55
CA TYR A 454 7.34 18.28 8.59
C TYR A 454 6.21 19.18 9.11
N ASP A 455 5.96 19.22 10.43
CA ASP A 455 5.09 20.25 11.01
C ASP A 455 5.80 21.62 10.94
N LYS A 456 5.04 22.71 11.09
CA LYS A 456 5.58 24.08 11.07
C LYS A 456 5.77 24.69 12.45
N LYS A 457 5.19 24.08 13.49
CA LYS A 457 5.02 24.69 14.80
C LYS A 457 5.32 23.70 15.93
N GLU A 458 4.78 22.50 15.81
CA GLU A 458 4.79 21.52 16.89
C GLU A 458 6.03 20.63 16.83
N ASN A 459 6.54 20.32 18.02
CA ASN A 459 7.65 19.39 18.17
C ASN A 459 7.14 17.96 18.27
N VAL A 460 7.97 17.01 17.84
CA VAL A 460 7.72 15.58 17.95
C VAL A 460 8.65 14.99 18.99
N LYS A 461 8.18 13.99 19.74
CA LYS A 461 8.99 13.25 20.70
C LYS A 461 9.06 11.78 20.30
N LEU A 462 10.28 11.25 20.28
CA LEU A 462 10.53 9.84 20.05
C LEU A 462 10.84 9.12 21.37
N ASN A 463 10.15 8.02 21.62
CA ASN A 463 10.31 7.20 22.83
C ASN A 463 11.21 6.00 22.56
N GLY A 464 11.12 5.44 21.34
CA GLY A 464 11.93 4.32 20.90
C GLY A 464 11.34 3.64 19.66
N TRP A 465 11.99 2.54 19.27
CA TRP A 465 11.65 1.70 18.13
C TRP A 465 11.69 0.23 18.54
N LYS A 466 10.86 -0.57 17.88
CA LYS A 466 11.10 -2.00 17.75
C LYS A 466 11.29 -2.33 16.28
N LEU A 467 12.28 -3.17 15.99
CA LEU A 467 12.61 -3.64 14.65
C LEU A 467 12.46 -5.15 14.65
N LYS A 468 11.55 -5.66 13.83
CA LYS A 468 11.29 -7.09 13.70
C LYS A 468 11.74 -7.55 12.33
N ILE A 469 12.66 -8.50 12.28
CA ILE A 469 13.21 -9.02 11.03
C ILE A 469 12.74 -10.46 10.90
N ILE A 470 12.11 -10.77 9.77
CA ILE A 470 11.67 -12.12 9.39
C ILE A 470 12.54 -12.58 8.23
N GLY A 471 13.00 -13.82 8.29
CA GLY A 471 13.89 -14.37 7.28
C GLY A 471 14.28 -15.81 7.56
N TYR A 472 15.43 -16.24 7.06
CA TYR A 472 15.94 -17.60 7.24
C TYR A 472 17.48 -17.62 7.29
N GLU A 473 18.06 -18.67 7.88
CA GLU A 473 19.52 -18.84 7.95
C GLU A 473 20.12 -19.14 6.57
N GLU A 474 21.29 -18.56 6.28
CA GLU A 474 21.96 -18.66 4.97
C GLU A 474 22.25 -20.09 4.51
#